data_AF-A0A1I6J218-F1
#
_entry.id   AF-A0A1I6J218-F1
#
_cell.length_a   1.000
_cell.length_b   1.000
_cell.length_c   1.000
_cell.angle_alpha   90.00
_cell.angle_beta   90.00
_cell.angle_gamma   90.00
#
_symmetry.space_group_name_H-M   'P 1'
#
loop_
_entity.id
_entity.type
_entity.pdbx_description
1 polymer ?
#
loop_
_entity_poly.entity_id
_entity_poly.type
_entity_poly.pdbx_seq_one_letter_code
_entity_poly.pdbx_strand_id
1 'polypeptide(L)'
;MIYLKNTLLLFVFASLTMTACKNGQNSKNTTPDNSETYTGSASVSQGSATVLTENIFECDRGREAPIGTSTATDGSEWTVPAEVNFTNESFPFASDLFNPCTKVEYTSADEALAALDGTDVIEVDTDGEIITAYIFADNYFEMYINGIEVGKDNVPFTQFNSNIVRFKVNTPFTIAMKLVDWEENSGLGSEANRGQAFHPGDGGIVAVFKNSKDDIIATTNSAWKAQTFYTAPLKDLSCASEEGSLRLSDACSTEDSNDGTSYYALHWKTPSNWESADFDDSDWPNATEFSNNTIGVDNKPAYTNFIDVFDNNEEDAQFIWSTNVILDNEVLVRYTVK
;
A
#
# COMPACT_ATOMS: atom_id res chain seq x y z
N MET A 1 -92.16 40.24 4.58
CA MET A 1 -92.47 38.89 5.12
C MET A 1 -91.46 37.94 4.45
N ILE A 2 -90.50 37.35 5.17
CA ILE A 2 -90.60 36.26 6.18
C ILE A 2 -90.93 34.94 5.48
N TYR A 3 -90.15 33.86 5.58
CA TYR A 3 -88.90 33.60 6.34
C TYR A 3 -87.64 34.11 5.57
N LEU A 4 -86.33 33.88 5.86
CA LEU A 4 -85.53 32.87 6.60
C LEU A 4 -85.46 31.47 5.93
N LYS A 5 -84.37 30.66 5.99
CA LYS A 5 -82.96 30.83 6.44
C LYS A 5 -82.13 29.67 5.82
N ASN A 6 -80.90 29.88 5.34
CA ASN A 6 -80.01 28.77 4.93
C ASN A 6 -78.98 28.46 6.03
N THR A 7 -78.64 27.20 6.25
CA THR A 7 -77.96 26.75 7.48
C THR A 7 -76.46 27.00 7.45
N LEU A 8 -75.96 27.64 8.51
CA LEU A 8 -74.56 27.95 8.74
C LEU A 8 -73.90 26.84 9.56
N LEU A 9 -72.80 26.25 9.08
CA LEU A 9 -71.96 25.33 9.85
C LEU A 9 -70.56 25.95 10.03
N LEU A 10 -70.30 26.54 11.20
CA LEU A 10 -68.97 27.02 11.56
C LEU A 10 -68.16 25.88 12.19
N PHE A 11 -67.01 25.57 11.60
CA PHE A 11 -65.92 24.92 12.34
C PHE A 11 -65.01 26.00 12.91
N VAL A 12 -65.01 26.14 14.24
CA VAL A 12 -64.13 27.06 14.96
C VAL A 12 -62.82 26.34 15.29
N PHE A 13 -61.76 26.63 14.52
CA PHE A 13 -60.41 26.29 14.93
C PHE A 13 -59.91 27.32 15.96
N ALA A 14 -59.79 26.90 17.22
CA ALA A 14 -59.32 27.76 18.31
C ALA A 14 -57.78 27.81 18.32
N SER A 15 -57.22 28.90 17.81
CA SER A 15 -55.78 29.18 17.85
C SER A 15 -55.34 29.69 19.22
N LEU A 16 -54.79 28.82 20.07
CA LEU A 16 -54.09 29.24 21.29
C LEU A 16 -52.68 29.73 20.97
N THR A 17 -52.51 31.05 20.89
CA THR A 17 -51.19 31.68 20.86
C THR A 17 -50.62 31.84 22.27
N MET A 18 -49.68 30.98 22.65
CA MET A 18 -48.89 31.14 23.88
C MET A 18 -47.56 31.83 23.58
N THR A 19 -47.49 33.14 23.78
CA THR A 19 -46.24 33.91 23.72
C THR A 19 -45.46 33.78 25.02
N ALA A 20 -44.32 33.10 24.98
CA ALA A 20 -43.29 33.13 26.01
C ALA A 20 -41.98 33.66 25.41
N CYS A 21 -41.21 34.42 26.19
CA CYS A 21 -40.12 35.24 25.67
C CYS A 21 -38.82 34.47 25.41
N LYS A 22 -37.99 35.04 24.53
CA LYS A 22 -36.58 34.64 24.32
C LYS A 22 -35.84 34.54 25.67
N ASN A 23 -35.23 33.39 25.92
CA ASN A 23 -33.91 33.33 26.51
C ASN A 23 -33.00 32.63 25.50
N GLY A 24 -31.99 33.35 25.03
CA GLY A 24 -31.02 32.81 24.06
C GLY A 24 -30.03 31.89 24.75
N GLN A 25 -30.39 30.63 24.97
CA GLN A 25 -29.36 29.61 25.09
C GLN A 25 -28.77 29.42 23.69
N ASN A 26 -27.57 29.96 23.47
CA ASN A 26 -26.73 29.48 22.38
C ASN A 26 -26.57 27.97 22.59
N SER A 27 -27.11 27.17 21.68
CA SER A 27 -26.58 25.84 21.45
C SER A 27 -25.12 26.05 21.05
N LYS A 28 -24.20 25.84 21.99
CA LYS A 28 -22.83 25.47 21.60
C LYS A 28 -23.01 24.29 20.65
N ASN A 29 -22.44 24.38 19.45
CA ASN A 29 -22.01 23.18 18.79
C ASN A 29 -21.00 22.56 19.75
N THR A 30 -21.39 21.51 20.46
CA THR A 30 -20.44 20.57 21.02
C THR A 30 -19.83 19.85 19.82
N THR A 31 -18.76 20.45 19.29
CA THR A 31 -17.67 19.67 18.70
C THR A 31 -17.44 18.46 19.63
N PRO A 32 -17.31 17.24 19.09
CA PRO A 32 -16.90 16.09 19.90
C PRO A 32 -15.64 16.47 20.68
N ASP A 33 -15.73 16.50 22.01
CA ASP A 33 -14.61 16.86 22.89
C ASP A 33 -13.76 15.62 23.13
N ASN A 34 -13.23 15.11 22.02
CA ASN A 34 -12.33 13.98 21.90
C ASN A 34 -11.29 14.41 20.86
N SER A 35 -10.24 15.10 21.31
CA SER A 35 -9.01 15.13 20.52
C SER A 35 -8.41 13.73 20.62
N GLU A 36 -8.76 12.88 19.65
CA GLU A 36 -8.13 11.58 19.42
C GLU A 36 -6.67 11.84 19.03
N THR A 37 -5.84 12.00 20.06
CA THR A 37 -4.45 12.42 19.92
C THR A 37 -3.60 11.17 19.83
N TYR A 38 -3.15 10.85 18.63
CA TYR A 38 -2.09 9.86 18.44
C TYR A 38 -0.85 10.26 19.27
N THR A 39 -0.25 9.30 19.98
CA THR A 39 0.88 9.56 20.90
C THR A 39 2.21 8.95 20.47
N GLY A 40 2.28 8.40 19.25
CA GLY A 40 3.52 7.90 18.65
C GLY A 40 4.38 9.02 18.04
N SER A 41 5.31 8.63 17.17
CA SER A 41 6.25 9.52 16.48
C SER A 41 5.80 9.98 15.09
N ALA A 42 4.68 9.46 14.57
CA ALA A 42 4.13 9.81 13.27
C ALA A 42 3.61 11.26 13.19
N SER A 43 3.77 11.88 12.02
CA SER A 43 2.97 13.03 11.60
C SER A 43 1.57 12.53 11.19
N VAL A 44 0.51 13.18 11.68
CA VAL A 44 -0.88 12.74 11.48
C VAL A 44 -1.59 13.64 10.48
N SER A 45 -2.16 13.08 9.40
CA SER A 45 -3.09 13.80 8.51
C SER A 45 -4.53 13.28 8.61
N GLN A 46 -5.49 14.02 8.06
CA GLN A 46 -6.91 13.65 8.05
C GLN A 46 -7.60 14.08 6.75
N GLY A 47 -8.37 13.18 6.17
CA GLY A 47 -9.12 13.43 4.93
C GLY A 47 -8.26 13.31 3.67
N SER A 48 -8.93 13.39 2.51
CA SER A 48 -8.31 13.21 1.20
C SER A 48 -7.13 14.15 0.94
N ALA A 49 -6.07 13.62 0.34
CA ALA A 49 -4.95 14.38 -0.18
C ALA A 49 -5.35 15.26 -1.38
N THR A 50 -4.51 16.25 -1.70
CA THR A 50 -4.61 16.96 -2.98
C THR A 50 -3.94 16.10 -4.05
N VAL A 51 -4.74 15.47 -4.92
CA VAL A 51 -4.23 14.71 -6.07
C VAL A 51 -3.41 15.63 -6.98
N LEU A 52 -2.19 15.23 -7.30
CA LEU A 52 -1.29 15.94 -8.24
C LEU A 52 -1.27 15.26 -9.61
N THR A 53 -1.36 13.93 -9.63
CA THR A 53 -1.49 13.11 -10.82
C THR A 53 -2.62 12.12 -10.60
N GLU A 54 -3.68 12.19 -11.42
CA GLU A 54 -4.87 11.32 -11.29
C GLU A 54 -4.54 9.84 -11.56
N ASN A 55 -3.64 9.58 -12.50
CA ASN A 55 -3.12 8.24 -12.80
C ASN A 55 -1.68 8.33 -13.33
N ILE A 56 -0.73 7.61 -12.73
CA ILE A 56 0.67 7.56 -13.21
C ILE A 56 0.91 6.51 -14.30
N PHE A 57 -0.01 5.56 -14.52
CA PHE A 57 0.20 4.45 -15.45
C PHE A 57 -1.10 3.96 -16.12
N GLU A 58 -1.14 4.01 -17.46
CA GLU A 58 -2.31 3.61 -18.25
C GLU A 58 -2.31 2.10 -18.57
N CYS A 59 -3.24 1.34 -18.01
CA CYS A 59 -3.44 -0.09 -18.29
C CYS A 59 -4.90 -0.44 -18.64
N ASP A 60 -5.11 -1.26 -19.67
CA ASP A 60 -6.42 -1.85 -20.00
C ASP A 60 -6.97 -2.59 -18.77
N ARG A 61 -8.09 -2.10 -18.20
CA ARG A 61 -8.75 -2.66 -17.00
C ARG A 61 -7.84 -2.69 -15.76
N GLY A 62 -6.82 -1.84 -15.70
CA GLY A 62 -6.19 -1.46 -14.44
C GLY A 62 -7.06 -0.50 -13.64
N ARG A 63 -6.76 -0.35 -12.34
CA ARG A 63 -7.20 0.77 -11.52
C ARG A 63 -6.43 2.05 -11.86
N GLU A 64 -6.99 3.19 -11.51
CA GLU A 64 -6.27 4.47 -11.54
C GLU A 64 -5.26 4.47 -10.37
N ALA A 65 -3.99 4.79 -10.67
CA ALA A 65 -2.91 4.86 -9.69
C ALA A 65 -2.52 6.33 -9.42
N PRO A 66 -3.26 7.04 -8.55
CA PRO A 66 -2.99 8.45 -8.29
C PRO A 66 -1.72 8.65 -7.47
N ILE A 67 -1.16 9.85 -7.56
CA ILE A 67 -0.20 10.41 -6.61
C ILE A 67 -0.75 11.74 -6.09
N GLY A 68 -0.83 11.87 -4.77
CA GLY A 68 -1.30 13.09 -4.09
C GLY A 68 -0.31 13.66 -3.10
N THR A 69 -0.64 14.83 -2.55
CA THR A 69 0.04 15.42 -1.40
C THR A 69 -0.93 15.64 -0.25
N SER A 70 -0.62 15.03 0.91
CA SER A 70 -1.34 15.23 2.18
C SER A 70 -0.57 16.22 3.05
N THR A 71 -1.27 17.11 3.75
CA THR A 71 -0.67 18.01 4.76
C THR A 71 -1.06 17.52 6.14
N ALA A 72 -0.07 17.19 6.97
CA ALA A 72 -0.28 16.73 8.34
C ALA A 72 -0.56 17.90 9.30
N THR A 73 -1.09 17.55 10.48
CA THR A 73 -1.50 18.48 11.56
C THR A 73 -0.34 19.27 12.18
N ASP A 74 0.90 18.83 12.00
CA ASP A 74 2.12 19.56 12.37
C ASP A 74 2.62 20.53 11.28
N GLY A 75 2.01 20.51 10.09
CA GLY A 75 2.39 21.32 8.93
C GLY A 75 3.41 20.67 7.99
N SER A 76 3.76 19.39 8.17
CA SER A 76 4.55 18.62 7.20
C SER A 76 3.71 18.20 5.98
N GLU A 77 4.36 18.06 4.83
CA GLU A 77 3.76 17.65 3.55
C GLU A 77 4.31 16.27 3.14
N TRP A 78 3.41 15.39 2.67
CA TRP A 78 3.69 13.98 2.39
C TRP A 78 3.14 13.58 1.03
N THR A 79 3.97 12.94 0.20
CA THR A 79 3.54 12.29 -1.05
C THR A 79 2.85 10.98 -0.70
N VAL A 80 1.64 10.76 -1.22
CA VAL A 80 0.82 9.58 -0.92
C VAL A 80 0.38 8.84 -2.20
N PRO A 81 0.34 7.49 -2.22
CA PRO A 81 0.68 6.59 -1.10
C PRO A 81 2.17 6.59 -0.70
N ALA A 82 3.09 6.90 -1.61
CA ALA A 82 4.51 7.08 -1.29
C ALA A 82 5.23 7.99 -2.30
N GLU A 83 6.41 8.50 -1.93
CA GLU A 83 7.38 9.05 -2.89
C GLU A 83 8.09 7.89 -3.62
N VAL A 84 7.90 7.76 -4.94
CA VAL A 84 8.37 6.61 -5.73
C VAL A 84 9.15 7.01 -7.00
N ASN A 85 10.00 6.10 -7.45
CA ASN A 85 10.85 6.18 -8.64
C ASN A 85 10.18 5.71 -9.95
N PHE A 86 8.86 5.48 -9.97
CA PHE A 86 8.16 4.95 -11.16
C PHE A 86 8.50 5.74 -12.45
N THR A 87 8.45 7.08 -12.39
CA THR A 87 8.76 7.99 -13.51
C THR A 87 10.24 8.35 -13.65
N ASN A 88 11.13 7.86 -12.77
CA ASN A 88 12.56 8.07 -12.86
C ASN A 88 13.18 7.17 -13.96
N GLU A 89 13.50 7.75 -15.12
CA GLU A 89 14.12 7.06 -16.26
C GLU A 89 15.51 6.45 -15.95
N SER A 90 16.18 6.88 -14.87
CA SER A 90 17.47 6.30 -14.45
C SER A 90 17.31 5.04 -13.59
N PHE A 91 16.13 4.82 -13.00
CA PHE A 91 15.82 3.60 -12.25
C PHE A 91 15.25 2.56 -13.24
N PRO A 92 15.93 1.42 -13.47
CA PRO A 92 15.49 0.41 -14.43
C PRO A 92 14.14 -0.20 -14.05
N PHE A 93 13.26 -0.34 -15.04
CA PHE A 93 12.08 -1.21 -14.95
C PHE A 93 12.53 -2.68 -14.97
N ALA A 94 11.78 -3.55 -14.30
CA ALA A 94 11.99 -4.99 -14.32
C ALA A 94 11.66 -5.58 -15.70
N SER A 95 12.08 -6.82 -15.94
CA SER A 95 11.59 -7.60 -17.08
C SER A 95 10.27 -8.28 -16.72
N ASP A 96 9.32 -8.35 -17.66
CA ASP A 96 8.04 -9.01 -17.42
C ASP A 96 8.22 -10.54 -17.25
N LEU A 97 7.82 -11.12 -16.11
CA LEU A 97 7.55 -12.56 -15.97
C LEU A 97 6.14 -12.86 -16.48
N PHE A 98 5.18 -12.02 -16.12
CA PHE A 98 3.84 -11.97 -16.69
C PHE A 98 3.25 -10.58 -16.51
N ASN A 99 2.87 -9.91 -17.59
CA ASN A 99 2.33 -8.55 -17.54
C ASN A 99 1.15 -8.38 -18.52
N PRO A 100 -0.10 -8.31 -18.02
CA PRO A 100 -1.29 -8.15 -18.85
C PRO A 100 -1.51 -6.69 -19.30
N CYS A 101 -0.70 -5.73 -18.86
CA CYS A 101 -0.72 -4.35 -19.37
C CYS A 101 0.13 -4.24 -20.65
N THR A 102 1.32 -4.85 -20.69
CA THR A 102 2.19 -4.95 -21.88
C THR A 102 1.79 -6.05 -22.86
N LYS A 103 0.97 -7.01 -22.42
CA LYS A 103 0.60 -8.27 -23.12
C LYS A 103 1.75 -9.27 -23.25
N VAL A 104 2.71 -9.20 -22.32
CA VAL A 104 3.79 -10.18 -22.17
C VAL A 104 3.33 -11.25 -21.16
N GLU A 105 2.51 -12.17 -21.65
CA GLU A 105 1.76 -13.14 -20.82
C GLU A 105 2.40 -14.54 -20.91
N TYR A 106 3.63 -14.70 -20.40
CA TYR A 106 4.36 -15.98 -20.43
C TYR A 106 3.71 -17.06 -19.54
N THR A 107 4.04 -18.32 -19.84
CA THR A 107 3.45 -19.51 -19.20
C THR A 107 4.41 -20.32 -18.33
N SER A 108 5.70 -19.97 -18.29
CA SER A 108 6.67 -20.44 -17.31
C SER A 108 7.87 -19.49 -17.18
N ALA A 109 8.64 -19.62 -16.10
CA ALA A 109 9.87 -18.84 -15.90
C ALA A 109 10.95 -19.12 -16.98
N ASP A 110 11.05 -20.38 -17.44
CA ASP A 110 11.91 -20.77 -18.57
C ASP A 110 11.56 -20.01 -19.86
N GLU A 111 10.27 -19.85 -20.15
CA GLU A 111 9.80 -19.14 -21.35
C GLU A 111 10.18 -17.65 -21.29
N ALA A 112 9.96 -17.02 -20.14
CA ALA A 112 10.29 -15.63 -19.90
C ALA A 112 11.81 -15.38 -19.95
N LEU A 113 12.61 -16.18 -19.23
CA LEU A 113 14.09 -16.07 -19.27
C LEU A 113 14.66 -16.27 -20.66
N ALA A 114 14.10 -17.19 -21.46
CA ALA A 114 14.57 -17.46 -22.82
C ALA A 114 14.29 -16.32 -23.81
N ALA A 115 13.43 -15.36 -23.45
CA ALA A 115 13.15 -14.17 -24.25
C ALA A 115 14.11 -12.99 -23.95
N LEU A 116 14.80 -12.99 -22.81
CA LEU A 116 15.68 -11.90 -22.39
C LEU A 116 17.07 -11.99 -23.05
N ASP A 117 17.52 -10.91 -23.68
CA ASP A 117 18.81 -10.87 -24.39
C ASP A 117 20.03 -10.55 -23.50
N GLY A 118 19.80 -10.19 -22.23
CA GLY A 118 20.83 -9.84 -21.25
C GLY A 118 21.10 -8.35 -21.10
N THR A 119 20.40 -7.48 -21.85
CA THR A 119 20.49 -6.01 -21.68
C THR A 119 19.83 -5.50 -20.38
N ASP A 120 19.00 -6.34 -19.76
CA ASP A 120 18.33 -6.16 -18.47
C ASP A 120 19.23 -6.44 -17.25
N VAL A 121 20.42 -7.00 -17.43
CA VAL A 121 21.30 -7.41 -16.31
C VAL A 121 22.08 -6.21 -15.77
N ILE A 122 21.73 -5.75 -14.57
CA ILE A 122 22.40 -4.64 -13.89
C ILE A 122 23.71 -5.08 -13.25
N GLU A 123 24.81 -4.35 -13.50
CA GLU A 123 26.12 -4.64 -12.90
C GLU A 123 26.32 -3.85 -11.60
N VAL A 124 26.19 -4.53 -10.45
CA VAL A 124 26.56 -4.00 -9.12
C VAL A 124 28.05 -4.26 -8.87
N ASP A 125 28.49 -5.50 -9.11
CA ASP A 125 29.90 -5.90 -9.09
C ASP A 125 30.34 -6.47 -10.45
N THR A 126 31.46 -5.96 -10.99
CA THR A 126 31.99 -6.39 -12.30
C THR A 126 32.43 -7.86 -12.35
N ASP A 127 32.85 -8.44 -11.23
CA ASP A 127 33.22 -9.85 -11.10
C ASP A 127 32.17 -10.73 -10.39
N GLY A 128 31.01 -10.15 -10.02
CA GLY A 128 29.92 -10.84 -9.33
C GLY A 128 29.19 -11.91 -10.15
N GLU A 129 28.54 -12.85 -9.44
CA GLU A 129 27.67 -13.88 -10.04
C GLU A 129 26.32 -13.25 -10.46
N ILE A 130 25.75 -13.71 -11.58
CA ILE A 130 24.40 -13.31 -11.99
C ILE A 130 23.39 -13.96 -11.06
N ILE A 131 22.64 -13.13 -10.35
CA ILE A 131 21.46 -13.50 -9.57
C ILE A 131 20.21 -13.15 -10.39
N THR A 132 19.22 -14.04 -10.37
CA THR A 132 17.89 -13.82 -10.94
C THR A 132 16.87 -13.82 -9.81
N ALA A 133 16.17 -12.70 -9.64
CA ALA A 133 15.04 -12.58 -8.73
C ALA A 133 13.73 -12.69 -9.52
N TYR A 134 12.82 -13.55 -9.05
CA TYR A 134 11.43 -13.59 -9.47
C TYR A 134 10.58 -12.95 -8.37
N ILE A 135 9.69 -12.02 -8.74
CA ILE A 135 8.98 -11.15 -7.80
C ILE A 135 7.50 -11.05 -8.21
N PHE A 136 6.58 -11.21 -7.26
CA PHE A 136 5.17 -10.84 -7.38
C PHE A 136 4.80 -9.90 -6.22
N ALA A 137 4.11 -8.80 -6.53
CA ALA A 137 3.76 -7.74 -5.59
C ALA A 137 2.26 -7.44 -5.56
N ASP A 138 1.75 -7.21 -4.35
CA ASP A 138 0.55 -6.44 -4.04
C ASP A 138 1.02 -5.11 -3.41
N ASN A 139 1.08 -3.98 -4.12
CA ASN A 139 0.98 -3.88 -5.58
C ASN A 139 2.30 -3.49 -6.26
N TYR A 140 3.19 -2.79 -5.56
CA TYR A 140 4.39 -2.17 -6.17
C TYR A 140 5.67 -2.45 -5.38
N PHE A 141 6.80 -2.55 -6.10
CA PHE A 141 8.13 -2.57 -5.49
C PHE A 141 9.17 -1.73 -6.24
N GLU A 142 10.19 -1.28 -5.51
CA GLU A 142 11.50 -0.82 -6.02
C GLU A 142 12.60 -1.63 -5.33
N MET A 143 13.41 -2.37 -6.07
CA MET A 143 14.52 -3.17 -5.53
C MET A 143 15.89 -2.51 -5.77
N TYR A 144 16.67 -2.49 -4.70
CA TYR A 144 18.03 -2.00 -4.61
C TYR A 144 18.95 -3.13 -4.14
N ILE A 145 20.18 -3.20 -4.65
CA ILE A 145 21.20 -4.15 -4.19
C ILE A 145 22.44 -3.36 -3.77
N ASN A 146 22.82 -3.47 -2.50
CA ASN A 146 23.89 -2.66 -1.88
C ASN A 146 23.73 -1.13 -2.09
N GLY A 147 22.50 -0.65 -2.29
CA GLY A 147 22.17 0.74 -2.60
C GLY A 147 22.14 1.13 -4.08
N ILE A 148 22.40 0.19 -5.01
CA ILE A 148 22.27 0.41 -6.46
C ILE A 148 20.86 0.05 -6.92
N GLU A 149 20.21 0.95 -7.66
CA GLU A 149 18.91 0.77 -8.29
C GLU A 149 18.96 -0.40 -9.30
N VAL A 150 18.23 -1.49 -9.02
CA VAL A 150 18.41 -2.78 -9.72
C VAL A 150 17.17 -3.23 -10.48
N GLY A 151 15.97 -2.88 -10.02
CA GLY A 151 14.73 -3.09 -10.78
C GLY A 151 13.50 -2.64 -10.00
N LYS A 152 12.57 -1.95 -10.64
CA LYS A 152 11.26 -1.55 -10.07
C LYS A 152 10.12 -2.17 -10.86
N ASP A 153 8.95 -2.27 -10.23
CA ASP A 153 7.79 -2.87 -10.89
C ASP A 153 7.31 -2.07 -12.11
N ASN A 154 6.72 -2.80 -13.06
CA ASN A 154 6.20 -2.30 -14.33
C ASN A 154 4.74 -1.83 -14.25
N VAL A 155 4.03 -2.17 -13.17
CA VAL A 155 2.67 -1.70 -12.87
C VAL A 155 2.63 -1.21 -11.42
N PRO A 156 2.07 -0.01 -11.13
CA PRO A 156 2.03 0.53 -9.76
C PRO A 156 0.86 0.02 -8.92
N PHE A 157 -0.22 -0.48 -9.54
CA PHE A 157 -1.43 -0.89 -8.85
C PHE A 157 -2.02 -2.17 -9.47
N THR A 158 -2.74 -2.05 -10.58
CA THR A 158 -3.33 -3.21 -11.28
C THR A 158 -3.39 -2.94 -12.79
N GLN A 159 -3.53 -3.93 -13.67
CA GLN A 159 -3.67 -5.37 -13.40
C GLN A 159 -2.38 -5.99 -12.87
N PHE A 160 -2.53 -6.92 -11.92
CA PHE A 160 -1.42 -7.68 -11.33
C PHE A 160 -0.52 -8.33 -12.37
N ASN A 161 0.77 -8.16 -12.15
CA ASN A 161 1.87 -8.67 -12.94
C ASN A 161 2.90 -9.34 -12.02
N SER A 162 3.89 -9.99 -12.62
CA SER A 162 5.07 -10.50 -11.93
C SER A 162 6.30 -10.24 -12.80
N ASN A 163 7.45 -10.22 -12.14
CA ASN A 163 8.64 -9.54 -12.63
C ASN A 163 9.89 -10.41 -12.47
N ILE A 164 10.83 -10.28 -13.40
CA ILE A 164 12.19 -10.80 -13.34
C ILE A 164 13.14 -9.61 -13.20
N VAL A 165 14.03 -9.66 -12.21
CA VAL A 165 15.11 -8.69 -12.06
C VAL A 165 16.43 -9.45 -12.00
N ARG A 166 17.41 -9.07 -12.84
CA ARG A 166 18.70 -9.75 -12.93
C ARG A 166 19.84 -8.79 -12.66
N PHE A 167 20.80 -9.21 -11.83
CA PHE A 167 21.92 -8.37 -11.42
C PHE A 167 23.18 -9.20 -11.16
N LYS A 168 24.35 -8.60 -11.36
CA LYS A 168 25.65 -9.19 -10.98
C LYS A 168 26.11 -8.62 -9.64
N VAL A 169 26.39 -9.48 -8.66
CA VAL A 169 26.86 -9.06 -7.34
C VAL A 169 27.76 -10.12 -6.68
N ASN A 170 28.64 -9.70 -5.78
CA ASN A 170 29.42 -10.58 -4.90
C ASN A 170 28.68 -10.84 -3.57
N THR A 171 28.83 -12.01 -2.96
CA THR A 171 28.35 -12.25 -1.58
C THR A 171 29.40 -11.81 -0.54
N PRO A 172 28.97 -11.30 0.64
CA PRO A 172 27.60 -11.02 1.03
C PRO A 172 27.06 -9.73 0.37
N PHE A 173 25.74 -9.68 0.13
CA PHE A 173 25.06 -8.49 -0.38
C PHE A 173 23.72 -8.28 0.32
N THR A 174 23.32 -7.01 0.44
CA THR A 174 22.03 -6.62 0.99
C THR A 174 21.05 -6.32 -0.13
N ILE A 175 19.91 -7.00 -0.10
CA ILE A 175 18.70 -6.66 -0.85
C ILE A 175 17.90 -5.68 0.01
N ALA A 176 17.48 -4.58 -0.59
CA ALA A 176 16.57 -3.62 0.03
C ALA A 176 15.43 -3.34 -0.95
N MET A 177 14.18 -3.29 -0.46
CA MET A 177 13.02 -2.95 -1.28
C MET A 177 12.14 -1.91 -0.60
N LYS A 178 11.66 -0.94 -1.38
CA LYS A 178 10.48 -0.14 -1.04
C LYS A 178 9.27 -0.88 -1.61
N LEU A 179 8.23 -1.04 -0.81
CA LEU A 179 6.98 -1.69 -1.16
C LEU A 179 5.83 -0.71 -0.95
N VAL A 180 4.84 -0.75 -1.85
CA VAL A 180 3.64 0.11 -1.75
C VAL A 180 2.38 -0.71 -2.03
N ASP A 181 1.42 -0.64 -1.11
CA ASP A 181 0.00 -0.94 -1.38
C ASP A 181 -0.67 0.37 -1.81
N TRP A 182 -1.42 0.34 -2.91
CA TRP A 182 -1.83 1.55 -3.62
C TRP A 182 -3.28 1.93 -3.33
N GLU A 183 -3.52 3.23 -3.22
CA GLU A 183 -4.83 3.81 -2.91
C GLU A 183 -5.46 4.47 -4.13
N GLU A 184 -6.75 4.22 -4.41
CA GLU A 184 -7.52 5.04 -5.37
C GLU A 184 -8.00 6.33 -4.67
N ASN A 185 -8.40 6.23 -3.41
CA ASN A 185 -8.80 7.35 -2.56
C ASN A 185 -7.55 7.97 -1.93
N SER A 186 -6.85 8.83 -2.68
CA SER A 186 -5.56 9.39 -2.25
C SER A 186 -5.60 10.08 -0.88
N GLY A 187 -4.66 9.74 0.00
CA GLY A 187 -4.57 10.14 1.41
C GLY A 187 -5.43 9.31 2.37
N LEU A 188 -6.09 8.24 1.91
CA LEU A 188 -7.07 7.45 2.68
C LEU A 188 -6.84 5.93 2.60
N GLY A 189 -5.72 5.43 2.06
CA GLY A 189 -5.31 4.01 2.10
C GLY A 189 -6.36 3.02 1.57
N SER A 190 -7.19 3.43 0.60
CA SER A 190 -8.38 2.66 0.24
C SER A 190 -8.80 2.79 -1.22
N GLU A 191 -9.47 1.75 -1.69
CA GLU A 191 -9.97 1.58 -3.06
C GLU A 191 -11.49 1.37 -3.09
N ALA A 192 -12.10 1.56 -4.27
CA ALA A 192 -13.47 1.14 -4.54
C ALA A 192 -13.48 -0.36 -4.85
N ASN A 193 -14.04 -1.17 -3.96
CA ASN A 193 -14.12 -2.63 -4.12
C ASN A 193 -15.37 -3.20 -3.44
N ARG A 194 -15.77 -4.42 -3.82
CA ARG A 194 -16.84 -5.23 -3.20
C ARG A 194 -18.21 -4.53 -3.10
N GLY A 195 -18.41 -3.42 -3.83
CA GLY A 195 -19.62 -2.59 -3.81
C GLY A 195 -19.58 -1.41 -2.83
N GLN A 196 -18.40 -1.07 -2.31
CA GLN A 196 -18.12 -0.05 -1.31
C GLN A 196 -17.16 0.99 -1.89
N ALA A 197 -17.20 2.23 -1.38
CA ALA A 197 -16.36 3.32 -1.89
C ALA A 197 -14.97 3.40 -1.23
N PHE A 198 -14.84 2.89 0.00
CA PHE A 198 -13.62 2.89 0.79
C PHE A 198 -13.40 1.49 1.39
N HIS A 199 -12.78 0.60 0.61
CA HIS A 199 -12.26 -0.68 1.06
C HIS A 199 -10.76 -0.50 1.33
N PRO A 200 -10.25 -0.79 2.55
CA PRO A 200 -8.80 -0.93 2.76
C PRO A 200 -8.24 -2.01 1.83
N GLY A 201 -7.06 -1.77 1.24
CA GLY A 201 -6.38 -2.73 0.37
C GLY A 201 -5.82 -3.94 1.15
N ASP A 202 -5.11 -4.82 0.45
CA ASP A 202 -4.16 -5.72 1.07
C ASP A 202 -2.88 -5.81 0.23
N GLY A 203 -1.76 -5.43 0.85
CA GLY A 203 -0.44 -5.45 0.23
C GLY A 203 0.24 -6.83 0.27
N GLY A 204 1.51 -6.89 -0.07
CA GLY A 204 2.35 -8.09 0.12
C GLY A 204 3.44 -8.22 -0.92
N ILE A 205 4.59 -8.78 -0.54
CA ILE A 205 5.65 -9.14 -1.50
C ILE A 205 6.03 -10.60 -1.33
N VAL A 206 6.23 -11.31 -2.45
CA VAL A 206 6.86 -12.63 -2.48
C VAL A 206 7.97 -12.63 -3.53
N ALA A 207 9.15 -13.12 -3.15
CA ALA A 207 10.30 -13.16 -4.05
C ALA A 207 11.22 -14.37 -3.82
N VAL A 208 11.77 -14.86 -4.93
CA VAL A 208 12.70 -16.00 -4.99
C VAL A 208 13.96 -15.58 -5.74
N PHE A 209 15.11 -15.74 -5.09
CA PHE A 209 16.42 -15.37 -5.63
C PHE A 209 17.21 -16.63 -5.97
N LYS A 210 17.59 -16.78 -7.24
CA LYS A 210 18.39 -17.90 -7.75
C LYS A 210 19.76 -17.45 -8.27
N ASN A 211 20.76 -18.31 -8.13
CA ASN A 211 22.11 -18.07 -8.67
C ASN A 211 22.25 -18.53 -10.14
N SER A 212 23.45 -18.45 -10.72
CA SER A 212 23.71 -18.81 -12.14
C SER A 212 23.62 -20.31 -12.47
N LYS A 213 23.33 -21.16 -11.46
CA LYS A 213 23.16 -22.62 -11.57
C LYS A 213 21.71 -23.05 -11.35
N ASP A 214 20.80 -22.09 -11.15
CA ASP A 214 19.40 -22.27 -10.73
C ASP A 214 19.22 -22.74 -9.27
N ASP A 215 20.28 -22.72 -8.43
CA ASP A 215 20.13 -22.95 -6.98
C ASP A 215 19.39 -21.74 -6.35
N ILE A 216 18.36 -21.98 -5.54
CA ILE A 216 17.73 -20.95 -4.70
C ILE A 216 18.71 -20.55 -3.59
N ILE A 217 18.96 -19.24 -3.45
CA ILE A 217 19.90 -18.67 -2.45
C ILE A 217 19.22 -17.78 -1.41
N ALA A 218 18.00 -17.29 -1.69
CA ALA A 218 17.14 -16.62 -0.72
C ALA A 218 15.67 -16.65 -1.17
N THR A 219 14.75 -16.63 -0.21
CA THR A 219 13.31 -16.42 -0.39
C THR A 219 12.82 -15.33 0.56
N THR A 220 11.64 -14.78 0.32
CA THR A 220 10.92 -13.94 1.29
C THR A 220 10.39 -14.80 2.45
N ASN A 221 10.68 -14.35 3.69
CA ASN A 221 10.28 -14.99 4.94
C ASN A 221 10.58 -14.08 6.15
N SER A 222 10.21 -14.49 7.36
CA SER A 222 10.38 -13.75 8.63
C SER A 222 11.83 -13.51 9.09
N ALA A 223 12.84 -13.94 8.33
CA ALA A 223 14.24 -13.52 8.54
C ALA A 223 14.55 -12.15 7.90
N TRP A 224 13.67 -11.62 7.04
CA TRP A 224 13.74 -10.26 6.52
C TRP A 224 13.39 -9.24 7.61
N LYS A 225 13.90 -8.02 7.47
CA LYS A 225 13.41 -6.83 8.17
C LYS A 225 12.25 -6.20 7.41
N ALA A 226 11.29 -5.63 8.12
CA ALA A 226 10.20 -4.84 7.54
C ALA A 226 9.83 -3.68 8.47
N GLN A 227 9.66 -2.48 7.93
CA GLN A 227 9.27 -1.30 8.70
C GLN A 227 8.29 -0.44 7.90
N THR A 228 7.12 -0.17 8.48
CA THR A 228 6.05 0.70 7.94
C THR A 228 6.44 2.17 7.98
N PHE A 229 6.10 2.95 6.95
CA PHE A 229 6.29 4.41 6.88
C PHE A 229 5.02 5.21 6.52
N TYR A 230 3.96 4.56 6.04
CA TYR A 230 2.62 5.15 5.87
C TYR A 230 1.56 4.14 6.34
N THR A 231 0.66 4.54 7.25
CA THR A 231 -0.47 3.71 7.72
C THR A 231 -1.81 4.43 7.54
N ALA A 232 -2.74 3.83 6.79
CA ALA A 232 -4.08 4.35 6.48
C ALA A 232 -5.01 3.22 5.97
N PRO A 233 -6.35 3.37 6.03
CA PRO A 233 -7.10 4.37 6.77
C PRO A 233 -7.21 4.03 8.25
N LEU A 234 -7.11 5.05 9.11
CA LEU A 234 -7.48 4.94 10.52
C LEU A 234 -8.80 5.67 10.79
N LYS A 235 -9.77 4.96 11.39
CA LYS A 235 -11.10 5.53 11.73
C LYS A 235 -11.10 6.29 13.06
N ASP A 236 -10.18 5.93 13.95
CA ASP A 236 -9.96 6.42 15.30
C ASP A 236 -8.45 6.31 15.54
N LEU A 237 -7.79 7.36 16.01
CA LEU A 237 -6.33 7.36 16.20
C LEU A 237 -5.86 6.59 17.44
N SER A 238 -6.77 6.22 18.34
CA SER A 238 -6.47 5.47 19.57
C SER A 238 -6.31 3.97 19.37
N CYS A 239 -6.62 3.45 18.17
CA CYS A 239 -6.35 2.06 17.80
C CYS A 239 -4.88 1.79 17.44
N ALA A 240 -4.13 2.84 17.07
CA ALA A 240 -2.75 2.73 16.63
C ALA A 240 -1.77 3.10 17.76
N SER A 241 -0.61 2.46 17.80
CA SER A 241 0.41 2.69 18.84
C SER A 241 1.84 2.40 18.36
N GLU A 242 2.84 2.68 19.20
CA GLU A 242 4.24 2.33 18.96
C GLU A 242 4.83 1.59 20.17
N GLU A 243 5.50 0.46 19.94
CA GLU A 243 6.28 -0.26 20.96
C GLU A 243 7.73 -0.45 20.49
N GLY A 244 8.63 0.42 20.96
CA GLY A 244 10.00 0.47 20.47
C GLY A 244 10.05 0.97 19.02
N SER A 245 10.37 0.08 18.08
CA SER A 245 10.33 0.32 16.63
C SER A 245 9.07 -0.25 15.94
N LEU A 246 8.26 -1.04 16.65
CA LEU A 246 6.99 -1.53 16.13
C LEU A 246 6.01 -0.38 15.97
N ARG A 247 5.39 -0.28 14.79
CA ARG A 247 4.31 0.65 14.45
C ARG A 247 3.04 -0.20 14.31
N LEU A 248 2.19 -0.17 15.34
CA LEU A 248 1.13 -1.15 15.54
C LEU A 248 -0.23 -0.57 15.16
N SER A 249 -0.96 -1.33 14.32
CA SER A 249 -2.30 -1.00 13.81
C SER A 249 -3.25 -2.21 13.89
N ASP A 250 -2.91 -3.24 14.67
CA ASP A 250 -3.65 -4.51 14.79
C ASP A 250 -5.03 -4.36 15.47
N ALA A 251 -5.19 -3.35 16.34
CA ALA A 251 -6.46 -3.02 16.97
C ALA A 251 -7.37 -2.12 16.11
N CYS A 252 -6.96 -1.76 14.89
CA CYS A 252 -7.70 -0.85 14.01
C CYS A 252 -8.75 -1.57 13.14
N SER A 253 -9.82 -0.85 12.77
CA SER A 253 -10.93 -1.40 11.98
C SER A 253 -10.59 -1.43 10.48
N THR A 254 -10.41 -2.63 9.95
CA THR A 254 -10.25 -2.95 8.53
C THR A 254 -11.58 -3.12 7.78
N GLU A 255 -12.72 -2.77 8.39
CA GLU A 255 -14.04 -2.93 7.76
C GLU A 255 -14.26 -1.91 6.63
N ASP A 256 -14.97 -2.32 5.57
CA ASP A 256 -15.38 -1.43 4.47
C ASP A 256 -16.17 -0.18 4.94
N SER A 257 -16.15 0.89 4.13
CA SER A 257 -17.01 2.07 4.32
C SER A 257 -17.56 2.65 3.00
N ASN A 258 -18.63 3.44 3.12
CA ASN A 258 -19.12 4.34 2.08
C ASN A 258 -18.83 5.82 2.40
N ASP A 259 -18.22 6.09 3.56
CA ASP A 259 -17.70 7.40 3.94
C ASP A 259 -16.41 7.20 4.74
N GLY A 260 -15.29 7.30 4.04
CA GLY A 260 -13.94 7.37 4.61
C GLY A 260 -13.36 8.79 4.56
N THR A 261 -14.17 9.80 4.19
CA THR A 261 -13.68 11.13 3.82
C THR A 261 -13.07 11.93 4.98
N SER A 262 -13.23 11.45 6.22
CA SER A 262 -12.63 12.01 7.44
C SER A 262 -11.70 11.04 8.17
N TYR A 263 -11.27 9.95 7.54
CA TYR A 263 -10.30 9.02 8.13
C TYR A 263 -8.90 9.67 8.19
N TYR A 264 -8.08 9.15 9.10
CA TYR A 264 -6.74 9.63 9.38
C TYR A 264 -5.68 8.74 8.73
N ALA A 265 -4.48 9.30 8.60
CA ALA A 265 -3.28 8.56 8.24
C ALA A 265 -2.09 8.94 9.13
N LEU A 266 -1.19 7.98 9.33
CA LEU A 266 0.08 8.14 10.03
C LEU A 266 1.23 8.11 9.03
N HIS A 267 2.13 9.08 9.14
CA HIS A 267 3.29 9.22 8.26
C HIS A 267 4.58 9.26 9.07
N TRP A 268 5.58 8.49 8.68
CA TRP A 268 6.92 8.54 9.26
C TRP A 268 7.93 8.76 8.16
N LYS A 269 8.99 9.52 8.44
CA LYS A 269 10.02 9.78 7.43
C LYS A 269 10.90 8.55 7.21
N THR A 270 11.02 8.13 5.96
CA THR A 270 11.99 7.12 5.50
C THR A 270 13.43 7.57 5.81
N PRO A 271 14.31 6.68 6.33
CA PRO A 271 15.69 7.05 6.63
C PRO A 271 16.48 7.36 5.36
N SER A 272 17.42 8.30 5.40
CA SER A 272 18.37 8.49 4.29
C SER A 272 19.33 7.29 4.21
N ASN A 273 19.60 6.82 2.99
CA ASN A 273 20.51 5.71 2.71
C ASN A 273 20.01 4.34 3.27
N TRP A 274 18.70 4.19 3.51
CA TRP A 274 18.08 2.94 3.98
C TRP A 274 18.29 1.77 3.02
N GLU A 275 18.59 2.06 1.76
CA GLU A 275 18.89 1.11 0.68
C GLU A 275 20.33 0.57 0.71
N SER A 276 21.24 1.21 1.46
CA SER A 276 22.67 0.93 1.45
C SER A 276 23.07 -0.39 2.14
N ALA A 277 24.19 -0.97 1.73
CA ALA A 277 24.77 -2.15 2.38
C ALA A 277 25.26 -1.88 3.82
N ASP A 278 25.60 -0.63 4.15
CA ASP A 278 26.12 -0.22 5.46
C ASP A 278 25.06 0.38 6.41
N PHE A 279 23.79 0.40 6.00
CA PHE A 279 22.68 0.86 6.84
C PHE A 279 22.38 -0.12 7.98
N ASP A 280 22.30 0.39 9.20
CA ASP A 280 22.01 -0.39 10.41
C ASP A 280 20.49 -0.56 10.61
N ASP A 281 19.99 -1.74 10.24
CA ASP A 281 18.60 -2.17 10.42
C ASP A 281 18.38 -3.03 11.67
N SER A 282 19.35 -3.09 12.60
CA SER A 282 19.27 -3.99 13.76
C SER A 282 18.06 -3.72 14.66
N ASP A 283 17.66 -2.45 14.79
CA ASP A 283 16.47 -2.00 15.50
C ASP A 283 15.15 -2.18 14.72
N TRP A 284 15.16 -2.44 13.40
CA TRP A 284 13.93 -2.66 12.64
C TRP A 284 13.25 -3.97 13.07
N PRO A 285 11.91 -4.05 13.08
CA PRO A 285 11.23 -5.31 13.31
C PRO A 285 11.45 -6.30 12.15
N ASN A 286 11.29 -7.58 12.44
CA ASN A 286 11.28 -8.62 11.42
C ASN A 286 9.95 -8.60 10.66
N ALA A 287 9.97 -9.06 9.41
CA ALA A 287 8.79 -9.16 8.56
C ALA A 287 7.80 -10.22 9.10
N THR A 288 6.50 -9.95 8.91
CA THR A 288 5.44 -10.93 9.20
C THR A 288 5.18 -11.77 7.96
N GLU A 289 5.02 -13.07 8.13
CA GLU A 289 4.64 -14.00 7.05
C GLU A 289 3.10 -14.07 6.91
N PHE A 290 2.61 -14.02 5.67
CA PHE A 290 1.20 -14.10 5.31
C PHE A 290 0.96 -15.24 4.31
N SER A 291 -0.26 -15.78 4.29
CA SER A 291 -0.61 -16.90 3.41
C SER A 291 -1.18 -16.43 2.07
N ASN A 292 -1.06 -17.25 1.03
CA ASN A 292 -1.65 -16.99 -0.30
C ASN A 292 -3.16 -16.68 -0.24
N ASN A 293 -3.88 -17.33 0.68
CA ASN A 293 -5.31 -17.10 0.95
C ASN A 293 -5.57 -15.83 1.78
N THR A 294 -4.56 -15.28 2.45
CA THR A 294 -4.61 -13.94 3.06
C THR A 294 -4.52 -12.86 1.98
N ILE A 295 -3.55 -12.98 1.07
CA ILE A 295 -3.27 -12.03 -0.04
C ILE A 295 -4.19 -12.27 -1.27
N GLY A 296 -5.09 -13.25 -1.16
CA GLY A 296 -6.11 -13.57 -2.18
C GLY A 296 -5.57 -13.96 -3.55
N VAL A 297 -4.37 -14.55 -3.65
CA VAL A 297 -3.67 -14.74 -4.94
C VAL A 297 -4.18 -15.91 -5.80
N ASP A 298 -5.06 -16.76 -5.27
CA ASP A 298 -5.67 -17.94 -5.92
C ASP A 298 -6.32 -17.69 -7.30
N ASN A 299 -6.55 -16.43 -7.68
CA ASN A 299 -7.14 -16.02 -8.96
C ASN A 299 -6.27 -15.05 -9.79
N LYS A 300 -5.03 -14.75 -9.37
CA LYS A 300 -4.13 -13.78 -10.00
C LYS A 300 -3.13 -14.53 -10.91
N PRO A 301 -3.26 -14.52 -12.27
CA PRO A 301 -2.42 -15.35 -13.16
C PRO A 301 -0.93 -15.05 -13.07
N ALA A 302 -0.58 -13.80 -12.77
CA ALA A 302 0.77 -13.35 -12.45
C ALA A 302 1.46 -14.15 -11.32
N TYR A 303 0.67 -14.71 -10.41
CA TYR A 303 1.12 -15.65 -9.37
C TYR A 303 0.86 -17.10 -9.80
N THR A 304 -0.40 -17.43 -10.14
CA THR A 304 -0.83 -18.84 -10.30
C THR A 304 -0.20 -19.57 -11.48
N ASN A 305 0.38 -18.87 -12.46
CA ASN A 305 1.13 -19.48 -13.55
C ASN A 305 2.55 -19.95 -13.12
N PHE A 306 3.05 -19.48 -11.98
CA PHE A 306 4.45 -19.66 -11.53
C PHE A 306 4.52 -20.22 -10.10
N ILE A 307 3.55 -21.05 -9.70
CA ILE A 307 3.54 -21.76 -8.41
C ILE A 307 4.74 -22.71 -8.25
N ASP A 308 5.38 -23.13 -9.34
CA ASP A 308 6.65 -23.87 -9.31
C ASP A 308 7.85 -22.99 -8.91
N VAL A 309 7.72 -21.67 -9.08
CA VAL A 309 8.67 -20.66 -8.60
C VAL A 309 8.33 -20.24 -7.17
N PHE A 310 7.11 -19.76 -6.92
CA PHE A 310 6.75 -19.16 -5.63
C PHE A 310 6.39 -20.20 -4.55
N ASP A 311 5.43 -21.10 -4.81
CA ASP A 311 5.05 -22.23 -3.92
C ASP A 311 6.03 -23.41 -4.06
N ASN A 312 7.35 -23.14 -4.04
CA ASN A 312 8.34 -24.17 -4.36
C ASN A 312 8.39 -25.28 -3.30
N ASN A 313 8.32 -26.54 -3.74
CA ASN A 313 8.17 -27.69 -2.85
C ASN A 313 9.44 -28.01 -2.02
N GLU A 314 10.60 -27.43 -2.35
CA GLU A 314 11.86 -27.62 -1.61
C GLU A 314 12.21 -26.40 -0.74
N GLU A 315 12.06 -25.17 -1.26
CA GLU A 315 12.32 -23.91 -0.54
C GLU A 315 11.18 -22.90 -0.83
N ASP A 316 10.08 -23.04 -0.10
CA ASP A 316 8.82 -22.29 -0.25
C ASP A 316 8.95 -20.80 0.13
N ALA A 317 8.46 -19.89 -0.72
CA ALA A 317 8.58 -18.45 -0.52
C ALA A 317 7.31 -17.84 0.09
N GLN A 318 7.41 -17.33 1.31
CA GLN A 318 6.27 -16.75 2.00
C GLN A 318 6.01 -15.33 1.51
N PHE A 319 4.75 -14.92 1.44
CA PHE A 319 4.42 -13.50 1.37
C PHE A 319 4.86 -12.80 2.65
N ILE A 320 5.53 -11.67 2.53
CA ILE A 320 5.96 -10.86 3.67
C ILE A 320 5.44 -9.43 3.61
N TRP A 321 5.25 -8.83 4.79
CA TRP A 321 4.97 -7.41 4.98
C TRP A 321 5.45 -6.93 6.36
N SER A 322 5.01 -5.75 6.77
CA SER A 322 5.08 -5.26 8.16
C SER A 322 4.19 -6.09 9.12
N THR A 323 3.82 -5.52 10.27
CA THR A 323 2.84 -6.10 11.20
C THR A 323 1.39 -6.09 10.72
N ASN A 324 1.02 -5.30 9.70
CA ASN A 324 -0.36 -5.24 9.21
C ASN A 324 -0.45 -5.05 7.69
N VAL A 325 -0.75 -6.14 6.98
CA VAL A 325 -0.84 -6.18 5.52
C VAL A 325 -2.01 -5.38 4.91
N ILE A 326 -2.98 -4.93 5.73
CA ILE A 326 -4.21 -4.26 5.26
C ILE A 326 -4.19 -2.74 5.43
N LEU A 327 -3.33 -2.21 6.32
CA LEU A 327 -3.33 -0.78 6.67
C LEU A 327 -1.96 -0.09 6.49
N ASP A 328 -0.88 -0.84 6.30
CA ASP A 328 0.48 -0.30 6.23
C ASP A 328 0.92 -0.14 4.76
N ASN A 329 0.55 0.98 4.13
CA ASN A 329 0.60 1.17 2.68
C ASN A 329 2.00 1.53 2.13
N GLU A 330 2.95 2.03 2.93
CA GLU A 330 4.37 2.10 2.55
C GLU A 330 5.19 1.26 3.55
N VAL A 331 5.95 0.29 3.04
CA VAL A 331 6.85 -0.55 3.85
C VAL A 331 8.22 -0.64 3.19
N LEU A 332 9.28 -0.49 3.99
CA LEU A 332 10.65 -0.78 3.56
C LEU A 332 11.07 -2.16 4.12
N VAL A 333 11.60 -3.04 3.26
CA VAL A 333 12.13 -4.35 3.67
C VAL A 333 13.60 -4.53 3.31
N ARG A 334 14.33 -5.30 4.12
CA ARG A 334 15.78 -5.55 3.96
C ARG A 334 16.18 -6.97 4.33
N TYR A 335 17.15 -7.53 3.61
CA TYR A 335 17.77 -8.83 3.92
C TYR A 335 19.20 -8.92 3.36
N THR A 336 20.13 -9.53 4.10
CA THR A 336 21.51 -9.73 3.65
C THR A 336 21.78 -11.21 3.35
N VAL A 337 22.01 -11.50 2.06
CA VAL A 337 22.51 -12.79 1.55
C VAL A 337 23.99 -12.94 1.93
N LYS A 338 24.43 -14.17 2.27
CA LYS A 338 25.69 -14.43 3.00
C LYS A 338 26.72 -15.23 2.21
#